data_AF-A0A9X9X5J8-F1
#
_entry.id   AF-A0A9X9X5J8-F1
#
_cell.length_a   1.000
_cell.length_b   1.000
_cell.length_c   1.000
_cell.angle_alpha   90.00
_cell.angle_beta   90.00
_cell.angle_gamma   90.00
#
_symmetry.space_group_name_H-M   'P 1'
#
loop_
_entity.id
_entity.type
_entity.pdbx_description
1 polymer ?
#
loop_
_entity_poly.entity_id
_entity_poly.type
_entity_poly.pdbx_seq_one_letter_code
_entity_poly.pdbx_strand_id
1 'polypeptide(L)'
;MISAFWRRWLLPFTVLPLLPATLVNLFAGREVALAGCLLGIALPMLATWLMRRGRAGDAQLAAATMGAAAALVAFLGAEAGPVAALLLGAGAWGGTRLLYTGVAEAPAPPPPAEPAPPGPLDDARARLLRVTETARRVSEPRLVPVAVAIGAVLDEFERRPGRLEEARRFLGVNLDGLERIAARLAAGAEPPPGLPALLAELEAGARGLRDRLREEESAALEVQVKVLGDRLRREGYG
;
A
#
# COMPACT_ATOMS: atom_id res chain seq x y z
N MET A 1 -36.05 7.99 5.05
CA MET A 1 -34.56 7.91 5.11
C MET A 1 -34.00 8.33 3.76
N ILE A 2 -33.31 9.47 3.68
CA ILE A 2 -32.64 9.91 2.45
C ILE A 2 -31.42 9.00 2.25
N SER A 3 -31.30 8.35 1.09
CA SER A 3 -30.17 7.45 0.81
C SER A 3 -28.84 8.22 0.86
N ALA A 4 -27.77 7.55 1.29
CA ALA A 4 -26.42 8.12 1.36
C ALA A 4 -25.94 8.71 0.01
N PHE A 5 -26.52 8.23 -1.09
CA PHE A 5 -26.33 8.75 -2.44
C PHE A 5 -26.89 10.18 -2.60
N TRP A 6 -28.13 10.44 -2.19
CA TRP A 6 -28.75 11.77 -2.28
C TRP A 6 -28.07 12.82 -1.38
N ARG A 7 -27.58 12.40 -0.21
CA ARG A 7 -26.79 13.27 0.68
C ARG A 7 -25.46 13.73 0.10
N ARG A 8 -24.82 12.91 -0.75
CA ARG A 8 -23.57 13.28 -1.44
C ARG A 8 -23.77 14.33 -2.54
N TRP A 9 -24.98 14.43 -3.09
CA TRP A 9 -25.30 15.37 -4.16
C TRP A 9 -25.92 16.69 -3.69
N LEU A 10 -26.42 16.78 -2.44
CA LEU A 10 -27.07 18.00 -1.93
C LEU A 10 -26.13 19.22 -1.84
N LEU A 11 -24.86 19.02 -1.48
CA LEU A 11 -23.89 20.10 -1.33
C LEU A 11 -23.53 20.82 -2.64
N PRO A 12 -23.21 20.16 -3.78
CA PRO A 12 -22.99 20.87 -5.04
C PRO A 12 -24.25 21.58 -5.55
N PHE A 13 -25.45 21.09 -5.22
CA PHE A 13 -26.69 21.78 -5.58
C PHE A 13 -26.88 23.11 -4.84
N THR A 14 -26.38 23.25 -3.60
CA THR A 14 -26.43 24.53 -2.88
C THR A 14 -25.60 25.64 -3.53
N VAL A 15 -24.69 25.29 -4.43
CA VAL A 15 -23.81 26.22 -5.15
C VAL A 15 -24.45 26.74 -6.45
N LEU A 16 -25.47 26.06 -6.97
CA LEU A 16 -26.13 26.41 -8.23
C LEU A 16 -26.62 27.88 -8.30
N PRO A 17 -27.21 28.47 -7.24
CA PRO A 17 -27.67 29.86 -7.25
C PRO A 17 -26.52 30.90 -7.31
N LEU A 18 -25.28 30.50 -7.03
CA LEU A 18 -24.13 31.41 -7.08
C LEU A 18 -23.58 31.59 -8.51
N LEU A 19 -23.90 30.69 -9.46
CA LEU A 19 -23.43 30.77 -10.85
C LEU A 19 -23.97 31.99 -11.62
N PRO A 20 -25.25 32.37 -11.52
CA PRO A 20 -25.73 33.62 -12.11
C PRO A 20 -25.09 34.85 -11.45
N ALA A 21 -24.90 34.81 -10.12
CA ALA A 21 -24.30 35.91 -9.37
C ALA A 21 -22.83 36.15 -9.73
N THR A 22 -22.03 35.09 -9.95
CA THR A 22 -20.65 35.22 -10.44
C THR A 22 -20.60 35.87 -11.82
N LEU A 23 -21.46 35.46 -12.75
CA LEU A 23 -21.51 36.04 -14.10
C LEU A 23 -21.87 37.52 -14.05
N VAL A 24 -22.91 37.90 -13.29
CA VAL A 24 -23.32 39.30 -13.14
C VAL A 24 -22.19 40.14 -12.53
N ASN A 25 -21.52 39.66 -11.48
CA ASN A 25 -20.42 40.39 -10.85
C ASN A 25 -19.18 40.52 -11.75
N LEU A 26 -18.92 39.51 -12.59
CA LEU A 26 -17.83 39.55 -13.58
C LEU A 26 -18.08 40.65 -14.63
N PHE A 27 -19.30 40.72 -15.18
CA PHE A 27 -19.65 41.76 -16.16
C PHE A 27 -19.78 43.16 -15.54
N ALA A 28 -20.15 43.24 -14.26
CA ALA A 28 -20.25 44.51 -13.53
C ALA A 28 -18.89 45.04 -13.02
N GLY A 29 -17.79 44.31 -13.23
CA GLY A 29 -16.45 44.72 -12.77
C GLY A 29 -16.30 44.76 -11.24
N ARG A 30 -17.16 44.05 -10.49
CA ARG A 30 -17.13 44.04 -9.02
C ARG A 30 -16.19 42.97 -8.50
N GLU A 31 -14.90 43.28 -8.48
CA GLU A 31 -13.83 42.33 -8.12
C GLU A 31 -14.01 41.70 -6.73
N VAL A 32 -14.41 42.49 -5.73
CA VAL A 32 -14.60 42.01 -4.35
C VAL A 32 -15.79 41.05 -4.25
N ALA A 33 -16.91 41.39 -4.89
CA ALA A 33 -18.09 40.53 -4.91
C ALA A 33 -17.85 39.25 -5.71
N LEU A 34 -17.08 39.34 -6.80
CA LEU A 34 -16.63 38.19 -7.59
C LEU A 34 -15.79 37.23 -6.75
N ALA A 35 -14.83 37.75 -5.97
CA ALA A 35 -14.02 36.94 -5.05
C ALA A 35 -14.88 36.24 -3.99
N GLY A 36 -15.86 36.96 -3.42
CA GLY A 36 -16.84 36.39 -2.48
C GLY A 36 -17.63 35.23 -3.10
N CYS A 37 -18.12 35.39 -4.33
CA CYS A 37 -18.85 34.33 -5.03
C CYS A 37 -17.96 33.14 -5.39
N LEU A 38 -16.72 33.36 -5.84
CA LEU A 38 -15.77 32.28 -6.15
C LEU A 38 -15.41 31.47 -4.90
N LEU A 39 -15.18 32.13 -3.77
CA LEU A 39 -14.96 31.46 -2.48
C LEU A 39 -16.20 30.68 -2.03
N GLY A 40 -17.39 31.25 -2.25
CA GLY A 40 -18.68 30.58 -2.02
C GLY A 40 -18.91 29.32 -2.85
N ILE A 41 -18.26 29.19 -4.00
CA ILE A 41 -18.28 27.98 -4.84
C ILE A 41 -17.20 26.99 -4.40
N ALA A 42 -15.97 27.48 -4.21
CA ALA A 42 -14.80 26.64 -3.94
C ALA A 42 -14.88 25.94 -2.58
N LEU A 43 -15.34 26.62 -1.53
CA LEU A 43 -15.37 26.07 -0.17
C LEU A 43 -16.39 24.93 0.01
N PRO A 44 -17.63 25.00 -0.52
CA PRO A 44 -18.53 23.84 -0.51
C PRO A 44 -18.03 22.66 -1.35
N MET A 45 -17.32 22.91 -2.45
CA MET A 45 -16.66 21.85 -3.22
C MET A 45 -15.53 21.18 -2.40
N LEU A 46 -14.76 21.98 -1.65
CA LEU A 46 -13.75 21.47 -0.73
C LEU A 46 -14.39 20.63 0.39
N ALA A 47 -15.49 21.11 0.97
CA ALA A 47 -16.25 20.38 2.00
C ALA A 47 -16.75 19.02 1.49
N THR A 48 -17.27 18.96 0.25
CA THR A 48 -17.67 17.68 -0.37
C THR A 48 -16.49 16.76 -0.59
N TRP A 49 -15.37 17.30 -1.06
CA TRP A 49 -14.18 16.51 -1.29
C TRP A 49 -13.58 15.95 0.02
N LEU A 50 -13.57 16.73 1.10
CA LEU A 50 -13.21 16.27 2.45
C LEU A 50 -14.13 15.12 2.88
N MET A 51 -15.45 15.27 2.74
CA MET A 51 -16.38 14.19 3.08
C MET A 51 -16.24 12.93 2.22
N ARG A 52 -15.73 13.04 0.99
CA ARG A 52 -15.42 11.88 0.14
C ARG A 52 -14.22 11.08 0.65
N ARG A 53 -13.29 11.70 1.39
CA ARG A 53 -12.15 11.00 2.00
C ARG A 53 -12.58 10.12 3.16
N GLY A 54 -13.67 10.48 3.86
CA GLY A 54 -14.32 9.66 4.86
C GLY A 54 -13.47 9.38 6.10
N ARG A 55 -12.48 10.24 6.40
CA ARG A 55 -11.58 10.09 7.54
C ARG A 55 -12.24 10.62 8.81
N ALA A 56 -11.78 10.12 9.95
CA ALA A 56 -12.15 10.66 11.25
C ALA A 56 -11.87 12.17 11.32
N GLY A 57 -12.89 12.97 11.68
CA GLY A 57 -12.81 14.44 11.77
C GLY A 57 -13.12 15.20 10.47
N ASP A 58 -13.27 14.52 9.33
CA ASP A 58 -13.62 15.19 8.07
C ASP A 58 -15.01 15.86 8.15
N ALA A 59 -15.93 15.34 8.97
CA ALA A 59 -17.25 15.97 9.16
C ALA A 59 -17.15 17.33 9.89
N GLN A 60 -16.23 17.47 10.85
CA GLN A 60 -16.01 18.73 11.55
C GLN A 60 -15.35 19.77 10.64
N LEU A 61 -14.35 19.35 9.85
CA LEU A 61 -13.69 20.21 8.87
C LEU A 61 -14.66 20.66 7.77
N ALA A 62 -15.52 19.77 7.29
CA ALA A 62 -16.54 20.10 6.31
C ALA A 62 -17.59 21.09 6.87
N ALA A 63 -17.99 20.96 8.15
CA ALA A 63 -18.87 21.93 8.79
C ALA A 63 -18.19 23.30 8.95
N ALA A 64 -16.91 23.33 9.36
CA ALA A 64 -16.14 24.57 9.50
C ALA A 64 -15.96 25.29 8.16
N THR A 65 -15.63 24.54 7.10
CA THR A 65 -15.48 25.09 5.75
C THR A 65 -16.80 25.62 5.19
N MET A 66 -17.93 24.96 5.42
CA MET A 66 -19.26 25.49 5.04
C MET A 66 -19.64 26.76 5.81
N GLY A 67 -19.33 26.81 7.12
CA GLY A 67 -19.53 28.02 7.92
C GLY A 67 -18.70 29.21 7.42
N ALA A 68 -17.42 28.97 7.12
CA ALA A 68 -16.54 29.98 6.54
C ALA A 68 -17.03 30.46 5.16
N ALA A 69 -17.49 29.54 4.31
CA ALA A 69 -18.06 29.87 3.01
C ALA A 69 -19.26 30.82 3.14
N ALA A 70 -20.22 30.48 4.01
CA ALA A 70 -21.41 31.28 4.21
C ALA A 70 -21.09 32.68 4.78
N ALA A 71 -20.16 32.77 5.73
CA ALA A 71 -19.73 34.06 6.28
C ALA A 71 -19.03 34.93 5.23
N LEU A 72 -18.13 34.35 4.42
CA LEU A 72 -17.41 35.08 3.38
C LEU A 72 -18.34 35.56 2.26
N VAL A 73 -19.29 34.73 1.83
CA VAL A 73 -20.29 35.12 0.83
C VAL A 73 -21.20 36.23 1.37
N ALA A 74 -21.65 36.12 2.62
CA ALA A 74 -22.48 37.14 3.23
C ALA A 74 -21.74 38.48 3.38
N PHE A 75 -20.48 38.46 3.82
CA PHE A 75 -19.69 39.65 4.05
C PHE A 75 -19.22 40.32 2.74
N LEU A 76 -18.63 39.55 1.82
CA LEU A 76 -18.02 40.08 0.60
C LEU A 76 -18.98 40.15 -0.58
N GLY A 77 -19.90 39.18 -0.70
CA GLY A 77 -20.80 39.06 -1.83
C GLY A 77 -22.11 39.82 -1.64
N ALA A 78 -22.70 39.72 -0.44
CA ALA A 78 -23.99 40.36 -0.13
C ALA A 78 -23.86 41.68 0.65
N GLU A 79 -22.65 42.06 1.06
CA GLU A 79 -22.38 43.24 1.91
C GLU A 79 -23.26 43.25 3.18
N ALA A 80 -23.69 42.07 3.63
CA ALA A 80 -24.41 41.89 4.86
C ALA A 80 -23.40 42.11 5.98
N GLY A 81 -23.54 43.21 6.72
CA GLY A 81 -22.56 43.65 7.72
C GLY A 81 -22.09 42.53 8.68
N PRO A 82 -20.98 42.75 9.40
CA PRO A 82 -20.21 41.69 10.05
C PRO A 82 -21.02 40.78 10.99
N VAL A 83 -22.02 41.34 11.68
CA VAL A 83 -22.92 40.57 12.56
C VAL A 83 -23.77 39.57 11.77
N ALA A 84 -24.36 40.00 10.65
CA ALA A 84 -25.18 39.13 9.80
C ALA A 84 -24.34 38.02 9.17
N ALA A 85 -23.12 38.35 8.72
CA ALA A 85 -22.18 37.36 8.17
C ALA A 85 -21.79 36.28 9.20
N LEU A 86 -21.52 36.69 10.45
CA LEU A 86 -21.22 35.76 11.54
C LEU A 86 -22.41 34.84 11.88
N LEU A 87 -23.63 35.40 11.94
CA LEU A 87 -24.84 34.62 12.22
C LEU A 87 -25.11 33.59 11.12
N LEU A 88 -24.95 33.97 9.85
CA LEU A 88 -25.11 33.07 8.71
C LEU A 88 -24.03 31.99 8.69
N GLY A 89 -22.77 32.34 8.98
CA GLY A 89 -21.68 31.38 9.11
C GLY A 89 -21.91 30.36 10.24
N ALA A 90 -22.33 30.83 11.42
CA ALA A 90 -22.66 29.97 12.55
C ALA A 90 -23.86 29.05 12.24
N GLY A 91 -24.88 29.57 11.56
CA GLY A 91 -26.03 28.79 11.10
C GLY A 91 -25.64 27.70 10.10
N ALA A 92 -24.81 28.02 9.11
CA ALA A 92 -24.32 27.04 8.13
C ALA A 92 -23.43 25.97 8.77
N TRP A 93 -22.55 26.34 9.70
CA TRP A 93 -21.74 25.41 10.49
C TRP A 93 -22.62 24.47 11.32
N GLY A 94 -23.58 25.03 12.07
CA GLY A 94 -24.49 24.28 12.93
C GLY A 94 -25.41 23.34 12.14
N GLY A 95 -25.98 23.83 11.04
CA GLY A 95 -26.81 23.02 10.13
C GLY A 95 -26.02 21.88 9.49
N THR A 96 -24.77 22.12 9.09
CA THR A 96 -23.90 21.06 8.57
C THR A 96 -23.57 20.04 9.66
N ARG A 97 -23.24 20.46 10.89
CA ARG A 97 -23.04 19.50 11.98
C ARG A 97 -24.28 18.64 12.23
N LEU A 98 -25.47 19.24 12.34
CA LEU A 98 -26.72 18.50 12.57
C LEU A 98 -27.08 17.57 11.41
N LEU A 99 -26.78 17.96 10.17
CA LEU A 99 -26.98 17.08 9.03
C LEU A 99 -26.08 15.86 9.12
N TYR A 100 -24.81 16.01 9.53
CA TYR A 100 -23.81 14.94 9.48
C TYR A 100 -23.55 14.23 10.81
N THR A 101 -24.25 14.58 11.89
CA THR A 101 -24.26 13.77 13.12
C THR A 101 -24.73 12.35 12.82
N GLY A 102 -23.90 11.35 13.15
CA GLY A 102 -24.23 9.93 12.96
C GLY A 102 -23.75 9.31 11.64
N VAL A 103 -23.02 10.03 10.80
CA VAL A 103 -22.30 9.40 9.67
C VAL A 103 -21.11 8.63 10.23
N ALA A 104 -21.07 7.32 9.98
CA ALA A 104 -19.94 6.47 10.36
C ALA A 104 -18.68 6.94 9.60
N GLU A 105 -17.78 7.61 10.31
CA GLU A 105 -16.44 7.94 9.81
C GLU A 105 -15.61 6.65 9.79
N ALA A 106 -14.87 6.40 8.71
CA ALA A 106 -13.96 5.27 8.70
C ALA A 106 -12.85 5.54 9.73
N PRO A 107 -12.49 4.54 10.56
CA PRO A 107 -11.38 4.70 11.50
C PRO A 107 -10.13 5.14 10.72
N ALA A 108 -9.35 6.05 11.30
CA ALA A 108 -8.13 6.54 10.67
C ALA A 108 -7.27 5.34 10.23
N PRO A 109 -6.66 5.37 9.03
CA PRO A 109 -5.78 4.29 8.61
C PRO A 109 -4.69 4.12 9.67
N PRO A 110 -4.37 2.88 10.09
CA PRO A 110 -3.33 2.65 11.08
C PRO A 110 -2.03 3.28 10.58
N PRO A 111 -1.18 3.82 11.49
CA PRO A 111 0.12 4.34 11.11
C PRO A 111 0.88 3.29 10.29
N PRO A 112 1.68 3.69 9.27
CA PRO A 112 2.45 2.75 8.48
C PRO A 112 3.28 1.88 9.43
N ALA A 113 3.12 0.56 9.32
CA ALA A 113 3.83 -0.39 10.15
C ALA A 113 5.34 -0.10 10.04
N GLU A 114 6.02 -0.04 11.17
CA GLU A 114 7.47 0.08 11.20
C GLU A 114 8.08 -1.02 10.33
N PRO A 115 9.10 -0.72 9.50
CA PRO A 115 9.72 -1.74 8.66
C PRO A 115 10.21 -2.87 9.56
N ALA A 116 9.73 -4.09 9.29
CA ALA A 116 10.14 -5.26 10.03
C ALA A 116 11.68 -5.35 10.04
N PRO A 117 12.30 -5.76 11.16
CA PRO A 117 13.73 -5.99 11.20
C PRO A 117 14.12 -6.98 10.09
N PRO A 118 15.26 -6.77 9.42
CA PRO A 118 15.68 -7.63 8.32
C PRO A 118 15.76 -9.09 8.79
N GLY A 119 15.12 -9.97 8.03
CA GLY A 119 15.12 -11.40 8.25
C GLY A 119 16.52 -12.00 8.07
N PRO A 120 16.80 -13.16 8.69
CA PRO A 120 18.12 -13.79 8.68
C PRO A 120 18.63 -14.18 7.28
N LEU A 121 17.75 -14.20 6.28
CA LEU A 121 18.06 -14.56 4.88
C LEU A 121 17.93 -13.36 3.91
N ASP A 122 17.58 -12.17 4.41
CA ASP A 122 17.34 -10.99 3.56
C ASP A 122 18.59 -10.57 2.79
N ASP A 123 19.76 -10.66 3.44
CA ASP A 123 21.05 -10.41 2.78
C ASP A 123 21.29 -11.37 1.62
N ALA A 124 20.97 -12.67 1.80
CA ALA A 124 21.12 -13.67 0.74
C ALA A 124 20.13 -13.43 -0.42
N ARG A 125 18.90 -12.99 -0.11
CA ARG A 125 17.92 -12.59 -1.13
C ARG A 125 18.38 -11.37 -1.92
N ALA A 126 18.87 -10.34 -1.23
CA ALA A 126 19.39 -9.13 -1.87
C ALA A 126 20.57 -9.45 -2.80
N ARG A 127 21.48 -10.31 -2.35
CA ARG A 127 22.60 -10.85 -3.14
C ARG A 127 22.14 -11.57 -4.41
N LEU A 128 21.16 -12.48 -4.28
CA LEU A 128 20.59 -13.22 -5.41
C LEU A 128 19.90 -12.31 -6.44
N LEU A 129 19.21 -11.26 -5.98
CA LEU A 129 18.62 -10.24 -6.85
C LEU A 129 19.70 -9.49 -7.65
N ARG A 130 20.82 -9.12 -7.01
CA ARG A 130 21.96 -8.49 -7.70
C ARG A 130 22.54 -9.39 -8.78
N VAL A 131 22.68 -10.69 -8.51
CA VAL A 131 23.13 -11.68 -9.51
C VAL A 131 22.16 -11.72 -10.69
N THR A 132 20.85 -11.79 -10.42
CA THR A 132 19.81 -11.87 -11.46
C THR A 132 19.80 -10.62 -12.34
N GLU A 133 19.93 -9.44 -11.74
CA GLU A 133 20.02 -8.18 -12.46
C GLU A 133 21.31 -8.09 -13.31
N THR A 134 22.43 -8.55 -12.75
CA THR A 134 23.71 -8.61 -13.48
C THR A 134 23.61 -9.55 -14.68
N ALA A 135 23.03 -10.74 -14.50
CA ALA A 135 22.81 -11.71 -15.57
C ALA A 135 22.00 -11.12 -16.73
N ARG A 136 20.96 -10.33 -16.43
CA ARG A 136 20.16 -9.62 -17.44
C ARG A 136 20.98 -8.59 -18.20
N ARG A 137 21.82 -7.80 -17.51
CA ARG A 137 22.67 -6.77 -18.15
C ARG A 137 23.73 -7.38 -19.07
N VAL A 138 24.33 -8.48 -18.66
CA VAL A 138 25.40 -9.16 -19.41
C VAL A 138 24.85 -10.07 -20.51
N SER A 139 23.50 -10.21 -20.61
CA SER A 139 22.85 -11.10 -21.56
C SER A 139 23.30 -12.56 -21.44
N GLU A 140 23.58 -13.02 -20.21
CA GLU A 140 23.84 -14.44 -19.92
C GLU A 140 22.60 -15.07 -19.28
N PRO A 141 21.65 -15.60 -20.10
CA PRO A 141 20.37 -16.07 -19.61
C PRO A 141 20.47 -17.32 -18.73
N ARG A 142 21.59 -18.07 -18.80
CA ARG A 142 21.76 -19.33 -18.06
C ARG A 142 21.94 -19.14 -16.55
N LEU A 143 22.32 -17.94 -16.10
CA LEU A 143 22.42 -17.63 -14.67
C LEU A 143 21.06 -17.49 -13.99
N VAL A 144 20.01 -17.13 -14.75
CA VAL A 144 18.68 -16.86 -14.18
C VAL A 144 18.03 -18.14 -13.61
N PRO A 145 17.99 -19.29 -14.32
CA PRO A 145 17.49 -20.55 -13.76
C PRO A 145 18.17 -20.98 -12.47
N VAL A 146 19.49 -20.82 -12.37
CA VAL A 146 20.27 -21.15 -11.16
C VAL A 146 19.87 -20.24 -10.00
N ALA A 147 19.79 -18.93 -10.24
CA ALA A 147 19.35 -17.96 -9.22
C ALA A 147 17.92 -18.28 -8.74
N VAL A 148 16.99 -18.60 -9.65
CA VAL A 148 15.63 -19.03 -9.30
C VAL A 148 15.64 -20.30 -8.44
N ALA A 149 16.46 -21.29 -8.79
CA ALA A 149 16.57 -22.53 -8.03
C ALA A 149 17.10 -22.31 -6.60
N ILE A 150 18.15 -21.49 -6.44
CA ILE A 150 18.68 -21.12 -5.11
C ILE A 150 17.66 -20.28 -4.32
N GLY A 151 16.94 -19.37 -4.98
CA GLY A 151 15.86 -18.61 -4.36
C GLY A 151 14.76 -19.49 -3.78
N ALA A 152 14.40 -20.56 -4.48
CA ALA A 152 13.41 -21.52 -3.98
C ALA A 152 13.90 -22.35 -2.78
N VAL A 153 15.22 -22.56 -2.64
CA VAL A 153 15.83 -23.16 -1.44
C VAL A 153 15.78 -22.18 -0.26
N LEU A 154 16.04 -20.89 -0.50
CA LEU A 154 15.90 -19.85 0.52
C LEU A 154 14.48 -19.78 1.09
N ASP A 155 13.47 -19.85 0.23
CA ASP A 155 12.05 -19.89 0.65
C ASP A 155 11.77 -21.08 1.58
N GLU A 156 12.45 -22.20 1.37
CA GLU A 156 12.29 -23.39 2.19
C GLU A 156 12.94 -23.24 3.56
N PHE A 157 14.12 -22.62 3.63
CA PHE A 157 14.79 -22.32 4.90
C PHE A 157 14.07 -21.26 5.71
N GLU A 158 13.41 -20.28 5.08
CA GLU A 158 12.64 -19.26 5.79
C GLU A 158 11.42 -19.87 6.50
N ARG A 159 10.81 -20.91 5.92
CA ARG A 159 9.76 -21.71 6.58
C ARG A 159 10.30 -22.55 7.74
N ARG A 160 11.61 -22.80 7.81
CA ARG A 160 12.27 -23.71 8.78
C ARG A 160 13.50 -23.07 9.44
N PRO A 161 13.30 -22.14 10.39
CA PRO A 161 14.41 -21.42 11.04
C PRO A 161 15.36 -22.34 11.84
N GLY A 162 14.96 -23.58 12.16
CA GLY A 162 15.83 -24.56 12.81
C GLY A 162 17.04 -25.03 11.98
N ARG A 163 17.07 -24.76 10.66
CA ARG A 163 18.16 -25.18 9.75
C ARG A 163 18.98 -24.02 9.18
N LEU A 164 18.96 -22.86 9.84
CA LEU A 164 19.68 -21.67 9.38
C LEU A 164 21.20 -21.86 9.25
N GLU A 165 21.82 -22.71 10.06
CA GLU A 165 23.26 -23.03 9.93
C GLU A 165 23.59 -23.74 8.62
N GLU A 166 22.77 -24.74 8.26
CA GLU A 166 22.92 -25.48 7.02
C GLU A 166 22.64 -24.59 5.81
N ALA A 167 21.63 -23.72 5.91
CA ALA A 167 21.34 -22.68 4.94
C ALA A 167 22.56 -21.78 4.72
N ARG A 168 23.16 -21.25 5.80
CA ARG A 168 24.34 -20.38 5.73
C ARG A 168 25.51 -21.06 5.03
N ARG A 169 25.79 -22.33 5.34
CA ARG A 169 26.87 -23.09 4.69
C ARG A 169 26.59 -23.31 3.20
N PHE A 170 25.38 -23.73 2.85
CA PHE A 170 24.98 -23.93 1.45
C PHE A 170 25.08 -22.62 0.65
N LEU A 171 24.59 -21.52 1.21
CA LEU A 171 24.62 -20.21 0.59
C LEU A 171 26.04 -19.69 0.44
N GLY A 172 26.88 -19.78 1.48
CA GLY A 172 28.27 -19.33 1.39
C GLY A 172 29.05 -20.02 0.28
N VAL A 173 28.80 -21.30 0.00
CA VAL A 173 29.50 -21.99 -1.09
C VAL A 173 28.92 -21.63 -2.46
N ASN A 174 27.61 -21.74 -2.61
CA ASN A 174 26.97 -21.66 -3.92
C ASN A 174 26.72 -20.21 -4.37
N LEU A 175 26.28 -19.34 -3.45
CA LEU A 175 25.98 -17.93 -3.75
C LEU A 175 27.27 -17.14 -4.02
N ASP A 176 28.33 -17.36 -3.22
CA ASP A 176 29.63 -16.72 -3.44
C ASP A 176 30.27 -17.16 -4.77
N GLY A 177 30.07 -18.43 -5.17
CA GLY A 177 30.50 -18.94 -6.47
C GLY A 177 29.75 -18.25 -7.61
N LEU A 178 28.42 -18.19 -7.50
CA LEU A 178 27.55 -17.58 -8.51
C LEU A 178 27.80 -16.07 -8.66
N GLU A 179 27.98 -15.34 -7.56
CA GLU A 179 28.33 -13.92 -7.58
C GLU A 179 29.67 -13.66 -8.26
N ARG A 180 30.69 -14.48 -7.98
CA ARG A 180 32.01 -14.36 -8.62
C ARG A 180 31.94 -14.58 -10.12
N ILE A 181 31.13 -15.55 -10.57
CA ILE A 181 30.87 -15.79 -12.00
C ILE A 181 30.17 -14.57 -12.61
N ALA A 182 29.08 -14.10 -12.00
CA ALA A 182 28.31 -12.97 -12.51
C ALA A 182 29.16 -11.69 -12.61
N ALA A 183 29.99 -11.42 -11.59
CA ALA A 183 30.89 -10.27 -11.58
C ALA A 183 31.97 -10.35 -12.68
N ARG A 184 32.55 -11.54 -12.92
CA ARG A 184 33.53 -11.72 -14.00
C ARG A 184 32.91 -11.51 -15.38
N LEU A 185 31.73 -12.07 -15.61
CA LEU A 185 31.01 -11.88 -16.86
C LEU A 185 30.64 -10.40 -17.07
N ALA A 186 30.24 -9.69 -16.01
CA ALA A 186 29.97 -8.26 -16.05
C ALA A 186 31.20 -7.40 -16.38
N ALA A 187 32.39 -7.86 -16.01
CA ALA A 187 33.64 -7.24 -16.40
C ALA A 187 34.05 -7.54 -17.86
N GLY A 188 33.22 -8.25 -18.63
CA GLY A 188 33.49 -8.61 -20.01
C GLY A 188 34.39 -9.83 -20.18
N ALA A 189 34.58 -10.64 -19.13
CA ALA A 189 35.33 -11.89 -19.26
C ALA A 189 34.58 -12.88 -20.15
N GLU A 190 35.32 -13.60 -20.99
CA GLU A 190 34.73 -14.65 -21.83
C GLU A 190 34.29 -15.83 -20.94
N PRO A 191 33.05 -16.35 -21.13
CA PRO A 191 32.55 -17.47 -20.34
C PRO A 191 33.41 -18.72 -20.56
N PRO A 192 33.91 -19.37 -19.50
CA PRO A 192 34.74 -20.56 -19.68
C PRO A 192 33.91 -21.69 -20.33
N PRO A 193 34.52 -22.58 -21.14
CA PRO A 193 33.79 -23.59 -21.89
C PRO A 193 33.00 -24.57 -21.00
N GLY A 194 33.44 -24.79 -19.76
CA GLY A 194 32.74 -25.61 -18.76
C GLY A 194 31.65 -24.90 -17.95
N LEU A 195 31.48 -23.58 -18.10
CA LEU A 195 30.46 -22.82 -17.37
C LEU A 195 29.04 -23.40 -17.52
N PRO A 196 28.57 -23.81 -18.71
CA PRO A 196 27.20 -24.27 -18.86
C PRO A 196 26.93 -25.55 -18.07
N ALA A 197 27.88 -26.48 -18.06
CA ALA A 197 27.79 -27.71 -17.27
C ALA A 197 27.77 -27.40 -15.77
N LEU A 198 28.66 -26.52 -15.31
CA LEU A 198 28.71 -26.08 -13.91
C LEU A 198 27.39 -25.44 -13.45
N LEU A 199 26.81 -24.55 -14.27
CA LEU A 199 25.53 -23.91 -13.94
C LEU A 199 24.38 -24.94 -13.88
N ALA A 200 24.37 -25.90 -14.80
CA ALA A 200 23.39 -26.99 -14.77
C ALA A 200 23.53 -27.89 -13.52
N GLU A 201 24.77 -28.19 -13.10
CA GLU A 201 25.04 -28.94 -11.87
C GLU A 201 24.60 -28.17 -10.62
N LEU A 202 24.86 -26.85 -10.56
CA LEU A 202 24.40 -26.00 -9.46
C LEU A 202 22.87 -25.94 -9.38
N GLU A 203 22.20 -25.81 -10.54
CA GLU A 203 20.74 -25.84 -10.63
C GLU A 203 20.17 -27.18 -10.16
N ALA A 204 20.74 -28.29 -10.63
CA ALA A 204 20.33 -29.63 -10.22
C ALA A 204 20.56 -29.87 -8.72
N GLY A 205 21.70 -29.43 -8.19
CA GLY A 205 22.02 -29.51 -6.76
C GLY A 205 21.06 -28.70 -5.89
N ALA A 206 20.71 -27.48 -6.31
CA ALA A 206 19.72 -26.65 -5.62
C ALA A 206 18.32 -27.28 -5.63
N ARG A 207 17.88 -27.83 -6.77
CA ARG A 207 16.59 -28.57 -6.85
C ARG A 207 16.59 -29.81 -5.98
N GLY A 208 17.63 -30.63 -6.06
CA GLY A 208 17.73 -31.85 -5.26
C GLY A 208 17.83 -31.58 -3.75
N LEU A 209 18.42 -30.46 -3.34
CA LEU A 209 18.34 -30.02 -1.94
C LEU A 209 16.90 -29.65 -1.55
N ARG A 210 16.21 -28.86 -2.39
CA ARG A 210 14.81 -28.48 -2.13
C ARG A 210 13.90 -29.70 -2.00
N ASP A 211 14.06 -30.69 -2.87
CA ASP A 211 13.22 -31.89 -2.87
C ASP A 211 13.47 -32.73 -1.62
N ARG A 212 14.73 -32.94 -1.22
CA ARG A 212 15.06 -33.61 0.07
C ARG A 212 14.46 -32.88 1.27
N LEU A 213 14.54 -31.55 1.31
CA LEU A 213 13.96 -30.76 2.39
C LEU A 213 12.44 -30.96 2.51
N ARG A 214 11.74 -31.18 1.39
CA ARG A 214 10.29 -31.43 1.35
C ARG A 214 9.93 -32.88 1.67
N GLU A 215 10.74 -33.83 1.23
CA GLU A 215 10.57 -35.25 1.56
C GLU A 215 10.72 -35.48 3.06
N GLU A 216 11.74 -34.89 3.68
CA GLU A 216 11.95 -34.95 5.13
C GLU A 216 10.77 -34.36 5.92
N GLU A 217 10.16 -33.27 5.44
CA GLU A 217 8.94 -32.71 6.03
C GLU A 217 7.74 -33.66 5.89
N SER A 218 7.55 -34.21 4.69
CA SER A 218 6.43 -35.12 4.42
C SER A 218 6.51 -36.37 5.31
N ALA A 219 7.72 -36.92 5.48
CA ALA A 219 7.97 -38.04 6.38
C ALA A 219 7.72 -37.66 7.86
N ALA A 220 8.17 -36.48 8.30
CA ALA A 220 7.93 -36.00 9.65
C ALA A 220 6.43 -35.82 9.94
N LEU A 221 5.67 -35.28 8.98
CA LEU A 221 4.23 -35.11 9.08
C LEU A 221 3.50 -36.46 9.12
N GLU A 222 3.91 -37.44 8.30
CA GLU A 222 3.33 -38.79 8.30
C GLU A 222 3.51 -39.47 9.67
N VAL A 223 4.69 -39.35 10.27
CA VAL A 223 4.95 -39.85 11.63
C VAL A 223 4.04 -39.16 12.65
N GLN A 224 3.90 -37.83 12.58
CA GLN A 224 3.02 -37.10 13.49
C GLN A 224 1.55 -37.52 13.34
N VAL A 225 1.05 -37.66 12.11
CA VAL A 225 -0.32 -38.13 11.84
C VAL A 225 -0.53 -39.54 12.38
N LYS A 226 0.44 -40.44 12.19
CA LYS A 226 0.39 -41.79 12.73
C LYS A 226 0.37 -41.80 14.26
N VAL A 227 1.23 -41.03 14.91
CA VAL A 227 1.27 -40.90 16.38
C VAL A 227 -0.05 -40.33 16.89
N LEU A 228 -0.62 -39.33 16.22
CA LEU A 228 -1.91 -38.75 16.59
C LEU A 228 -3.04 -39.77 16.45
N GLY A 229 -3.09 -40.52 15.34
CA GLY A 229 -4.07 -41.59 15.12
C GLY A 229 -3.95 -42.74 16.12
N ASP A 230 -2.73 -43.14 16.48
CA ASP A 230 -2.48 -44.18 17.49
C ASP A 230 -2.83 -43.73 18.90
N ARG A 231 -2.76 -42.42 19.17
CA ARG A 231 -3.22 -41.82 20.42
C ARG A 231 -4.75 -41.73 20.47
N LEU A 232 -5.39 -41.25 19.40
CA LEU A 232 -6.86 -41.18 19.29
C LEU A 232 -7.52 -42.56 19.43
N ARG A 233 -6.94 -43.61 18.82
CA ARG A 233 -7.38 -44.99 19.00
C ARG A 233 -7.23 -45.49 20.44
N ARG A 234 -6.13 -45.13 21.11
CA ARG A 234 -5.92 -45.46 22.55
C ARG A 234 -6.88 -44.73 23.47
N GLU A 235 -7.29 -43.52 23.11
CA GLU A 235 -8.25 -42.71 23.86
C GLU A 235 -9.72 -43.05 23.53
N GLY A 236 -9.97 -44.02 22.64
CA GLY A 236 -11.31 -44.55 22.33
C GLY A 236 -12.11 -43.71 21.33
N TYR A 237 -11.45 -42.80 20.61
CA TYR A 237 -12.07 -41.88 19.64
C TYR A 237 -11.87 -42.31 18.18
N GLY A 238 -11.48 -43.56 17.90
CA GLY A 238 -11.15 -44.05 16.56
C GLY A 238 -11.59 -45.47 16.28
#